data_AF-A0A374VF34-F1
#
_entry.id   AF-A0A374VF34-F1
#
_cell.length_a   1.000
_cell.length_b   1.000
_cell.length_c   1.000
_cell.angle_alpha   90.00
_cell.angle_beta   90.00
_cell.angle_gamma   90.00
#
_symmetry.space_group_name_H-M   'P 1'
#
loop_
_entity.id
_entity.type
_entity.pdbx_description
1 polymer ?
#
loop_
_entity_poly.entity_id
_entity_poly.type
_entity_poly.pdbx_seq_one_letter_code
_entity_poly.pdbx_strand_id
1 'polypeptide(L)'
;MAGLKSLAKETAIYGLSSIVGRFLNYLLVPVYTIALSAQSGGYGIVTNIYAWVALLLVLLTCGMETGFFRFANKGEDDPMRVYSTTLLSVGIGAFTFLMLGLLFLEPVAIWLEYGDHPWYVGMMMIVVAMDAIQSIPFAYLRYKKRPIKFAALKLLFIFLNITLNLVYYVWMKGDDVAYAFLFNLVCTSVVMVCMIPELRGFTYVLDKKLLKRMLAYSLPLLILGIAGILNQVADKIIFPFVYPDEAGATVQLGIYGAASKIAMVMAMLTQAFRYAYEPFVFGKSRDKDNKQVYAQAMKFFIIFTLLAFLAVMFYLDILRHIIGRDYWPGLRVVPIVMAAEIFMGIYFNLSFWYKLIDETRWGAYFSLIGCVILVTMNLLLIPKYSYMACAWAGFCGYGVAMLLSYFVGQKKYPIQYDLKAIGAYILLAAVLYVAAEYVSIDNIYFRMAYRTLLLFLFIAYTVKKDLPLRQIPFLNRLVKR
;
A
#
# COMPACT_ATOMS: atom_id res chain seq x y z
N MET A 1 -28.07 2.85 -18.68
CA MET A 1 -26.87 2.26 -19.31
C MET A 1 -25.73 3.26 -19.54
N ALA A 2 -25.99 4.52 -19.94
CA ALA A 2 -24.93 5.53 -20.14
C ALA A 2 -24.13 5.87 -18.86
N GLY A 3 -24.79 5.92 -17.70
CA GLY A 3 -24.13 6.16 -16.40
C GLY A 3 -23.19 5.03 -15.98
N LEU A 4 -23.56 3.75 -16.16
CA LEU A 4 -22.67 2.61 -15.86
C LEU A 4 -21.45 2.58 -16.81
N LYS A 5 -21.63 2.93 -18.09
CA LYS A 5 -20.52 2.96 -19.05
C LYS A 5 -19.53 4.11 -18.76
N SER A 6 -20.03 5.29 -18.36
CA SER A 6 -19.20 6.41 -17.88
C SER A 6 -18.49 6.07 -16.57
N LEU A 7 -19.19 5.47 -15.59
CA LEU A 7 -18.61 5.05 -14.32
C LEU A 7 -17.51 4.01 -14.50
N ALA A 8 -17.73 3.01 -15.37
CA ALA A 8 -16.72 1.99 -15.70
C ALA A 8 -15.51 2.60 -16.41
N LYS A 9 -15.72 3.53 -17.36
CA LYS A 9 -14.64 4.24 -18.05
C LYS A 9 -13.83 5.12 -17.08
N GLU A 10 -14.49 5.86 -16.20
CA GLU A 10 -13.85 6.72 -15.21
C GLU A 10 -13.11 5.90 -14.15
N THR A 11 -13.71 4.84 -13.64
CA THR A 11 -13.07 3.91 -12.69
C THR A 11 -11.87 3.21 -13.32
N ALA A 12 -11.96 2.82 -14.59
CA ALA A 12 -10.83 2.26 -15.33
C ALA A 12 -9.71 3.30 -15.45
N ILE A 13 -9.99 4.54 -15.85
CA ILE A 13 -8.93 5.55 -16.02
C ILE A 13 -8.29 5.93 -14.68
N TYR A 14 -9.08 6.21 -13.64
CA TYR A 14 -8.58 6.56 -12.31
C TYR A 14 -7.87 5.39 -11.61
N GLY A 15 -8.45 4.20 -11.66
CA GLY A 15 -7.88 2.99 -11.05
C GLY A 15 -6.63 2.51 -11.79
N LEU A 16 -6.68 2.45 -13.12
CA LEU A 16 -5.54 2.00 -13.94
C LEU A 16 -4.37 2.97 -13.80
N SER A 17 -4.59 4.28 -13.88
CA SER A 17 -3.49 5.26 -13.68
C SER A 17 -2.84 5.13 -12.31
N SER A 18 -3.60 4.83 -11.26
CA SER A 18 -3.06 4.62 -9.92
C SER A 18 -2.28 3.31 -9.79
N ILE A 19 -2.79 2.20 -10.34
CA ILE A 19 -2.12 0.89 -10.33
C ILE A 19 -0.84 0.93 -11.18
N VAL A 20 -0.95 1.43 -12.41
CA VAL A 20 0.20 1.63 -13.32
C VAL A 20 1.22 2.53 -12.65
N GLY A 21 0.80 3.61 -11.98
CA GLY A 21 1.72 4.47 -11.25
C GLY A 21 2.45 3.80 -10.09
N ARG A 22 1.78 2.95 -9.32
CA ARG A 22 2.44 2.15 -8.27
C ARG A 22 3.42 1.14 -8.86
N PHE A 23 3.05 0.49 -9.97
CA PHE A 23 3.91 -0.46 -10.66
C PHE A 23 5.14 0.23 -11.29
N LEU A 24 4.97 1.41 -11.86
CA LEU A 24 6.08 2.19 -12.42
C LEU A 24 7.03 2.67 -11.31
N ASN A 25 6.52 3.10 -10.15
CA ASN A 25 7.36 3.40 -8.98
C ASN A 25 8.08 2.17 -8.44
N TYR A 26 7.45 0.99 -8.52
CA TYR A 26 8.11 -0.26 -8.16
C TYR A 26 9.36 -0.54 -9.01
N LEU A 27 9.33 -0.18 -10.30
CA LEU A 27 10.48 -0.34 -11.19
C LEU A 27 11.66 0.57 -10.83
N LEU A 28 11.50 1.53 -9.90
CA LEU A 28 12.64 2.29 -9.36
C LEU A 28 13.40 1.53 -8.28
N VAL A 29 12.82 0.49 -7.68
CA VAL A 29 13.51 -0.34 -6.68
C VAL A 29 14.82 -0.94 -7.21
N PRO A 30 14.87 -1.61 -8.39
CA PRO A 30 16.13 -2.08 -8.95
C PRO A 30 17.12 -0.94 -9.18
N VAL A 31 16.64 0.22 -9.66
CA VAL A 31 17.50 1.39 -9.91
C VAL A 31 18.20 1.83 -8.63
N TYR A 32 17.45 2.01 -7.55
CA TYR A 32 18.01 2.42 -6.26
C TYR A 32 18.89 1.34 -5.63
N THR A 33 18.45 0.09 -5.62
CA THR A 33 19.20 -0.99 -4.93
C THR A 33 20.45 -1.44 -5.68
N ILE A 34 20.55 -1.17 -6.99
CA ILE A 34 21.77 -1.44 -7.76
C ILE A 34 22.74 -0.27 -7.69
N ALA A 35 22.25 0.98 -7.68
CA ALA A 35 23.10 2.16 -7.62
C ALA A 35 23.57 2.49 -6.19
N LEU A 36 22.72 2.25 -5.18
CA LEU A 36 23.04 2.46 -3.77
C LEU A 36 23.44 1.12 -3.14
N SER A 37 24.71 0.99 -2.74
CA SER A 37 25.16 -0.18 -1.98
C SER A 37 24.38 -0.32 -0.67
N ALA A 38 24.11 -1.54 -0.21
CA ALA A 38 23.38 -1.71 1.05
C ALA A 38 24.17 -1.13 2.24
N GLN A 39 25.51 -1.16 2.16
CA GLN A 39 26.40 -0.64 3.19
C GLN A 39 26.34 0.88 3.35
N SER A 40 25.97 1.63 2.30
CA SER A 40 25.82 3.09 2.44
C SER A 40 24.60 3.46 3.30
N GLY A 41 23.70 2.52 3.58
CA GLY A 41 22.45 2.78 4.29
C GLY A 41 21.46 3.66 3.50
N GLY A 42 21.82 4.11 2.31
CA GLY A 42 21.09 5.15 1.58
C GLY A 42 19.66 4.77 1.24
N TYR A 43 19.42 3.52 0.83
CA TYR A 43 18.06 3.03 0.59
C TYR A 43 17.21 2.92 1.87
N GLY A 44 17.86 2.74 3.03
CA GLY A 44 17.19 2.79 4.33
C GLY A 44 16.72 4.20 4.67
N ILE A 45 17.55 5.22 4.41
CA ILE A 45 17.18 6.64 4.55
C ILE A 45 15.95 6.96 3.69
N VAL A 46 15.97 6.55 2.42
CA VAL A 46 14.81 6.68 1.52
C VAL A 46 13.59 5.98 2.13
N THR A 47 13.75 4.73 2.57
CA THR A 47 12.64 3.94 3.12
C THR A 47 12.01 4.59 4.36
N ASN A 48 12.83 5.14 5.26
CA ASN A 48 12.37 5.82 6.47
C ASN A 48 11.72 7.18 6.18
N ILE A 49 12.37 8.04 5.39
CA ILE A 49 11.84 9.38 5.10
C ILE A 49 10.51 9.28 4.35
N TYR A 50 10.39 8.36 3.39
CA TYR A 50 9.10 8.14 2.70
C TYR A 50 8.02 7.56 3.63
N ALA A 51 8.39 6.80 4.67
CA ALA A 51 7.44 6.33 5.69
C ALA A 51 6.90 7.51 6.52
N TRP A 52 7.77 8.43 6.94
CA TRP A 52 7.37 9.68 7.58
C TRP A 52 6.48 10.54 6.68
N VAL A 53 6.85 10.71 5.41
CA VAL A 53 6.06 11.45 4.41
C VAL A 53 4.64 10.89 4.31
N ALA A 54 4.50 9.56 4.29
CA ALA A 54 3.20 8.93 4.21
C ALA A 54 2.32 9.22 5.43
N LEU A 55 2.89 9.22 6.64
CA LEU A 55 2.20 9.59 7.88
C LEU A 55 1.83 11.08 7.91
N LEU A 56 2.79 11.96 7.56
CA LEU A 56 2.61 13.41 7.55
C LEU A 56 1.56 13.85 6.52
N LEU A 57 1.50 13.20 5.36
CA LEU A 57 0.48 13.50 4.35
C LEU A 57 -0.94 13.23 4.89
N VAL A 58 -1.14 12.15 5.64
CA VAL A 58 -2.43 11.85 6.29
C VAL A 58 -2.77 12.92 7.33
N LEU A 59 -1.79 13.35 8.12
CA LEU A 59 -1.96 14.41 9.12
C LEU A 59 -2.30 15.76 8.47
N LEU A 60 -1.56 16.19 7.46
CA LEU A 60 -1.74 17.50 6.81
C LEU A 60 -3.03 17.59 5.99
N THR A 61 -3.44 16.49 5.36
CA THR A 61 -4.71 16.46 4.60
C THR A 61 -5.92 16.38 5.53
N CYS A 62 -5.77 15.92 6.77
CA CYS A 62 -6.85 15.84 7.76
C CYS A 62 -8.15 15.18 7.25
N GLY A 63 -8.07 14.27 6.27
CA GLY A 63 -9.25 13.66 5.62
C GLY A 63 -10.11 14.64 4.80
N MET A 64 -9.66 15.88 4.60
CA MET A 64 -10.42 16.95 3.96
C MET A 64 -10.75 16.68 2.49
N GLU A 65 -10.02 15.81 1.80
CA GLU A 65 -10.41 15.31 0.47
C GLU A 65 -11.81 14.66 0.49
N THR A 66 -12.04 13.78 1.46
CA THR A 66 -13.32 13.07 1.62
C THR A 66 -14.41 14.00 2.15
N GLY A 67 -14.05 14.93 3.04
CA GLY A 67 -14.92 16.02 3.47
C GLY A 67 -15.39 16.86 2.28
N PHE A 68 -14.48 17.31 1.44
CA PHE A 68 -14.78 18.05 0.22
C PHE A 68 -15.81 17.33 -0.65
N PHE A 69 -15.60 16.04 -0.96
CA PHE A 69 -16.57 15.27 -1.74
C PHE A 69 -17.94 15.19 -1.09
N ARG A 70 -18.02 14.99 0.23
CA ARG A 70 -19.29 14.89 0.94
C ARG A 70 -20.05 16.21 0.89
N PHE A 71 -19.41 17.30 1.23
CA PHE A 71 -20.06 18.62 1.34
C PHE A 71 -20.35 19.23 -0.03
N ALA A 72 -19.46 19.07 -1.02
CA ALA A 72 -19.69 19.57 -2.39
C ALA A 72 -20.84 18.84 -3.11
N ASN A 73 -21.09 17.55 -2.82
CA ASN A 73 -22.18 16.80 -3.45
C ASN A 73 -23.51 16.87 -2.69
N LYS A 74 -23.55 17.42 -1.48
CA LYS A 74 -24.76 17.44 -0.64
C LYS A 74 -25.82 18.44 -1.14
N GLY A 75 -25.42 19.41 -1.97
CA GLY A 75 -26.30 20.44 -2.53
C GLY A 75 -26.70 21.55 -1.55
N GLU A 76 -26.28 21.47 -0.28
CA GLU A 76 -26.58 22.46 0.76
C GLU A 76 -25.63 23.67 0.75
N ASP A 77 -24.37 23.45 0.35
CA ASP A 77 -23.33 24.47 0.33
C ASP A 77 -22.84 24.66 -1.13
N ASP A 78 -22.44 25.88 -1.49
CA ASP A 78 -21.85 26.16 -2.80
C ASP A 78 -20.54 25.36 -2.98
N PRO A 79 -20.44 24.46 -3.97
CA PRO A 79 -19.26 23.63 -4.19
C PRO A 79 -17.96 24.42 -4.31
N MET A 80 -18.01 25.65 -4.84
CA MET A 80 -16.81 26.48 -4.99
C MET A 80 -16.37 27.10 -3.67
N ARG A 81 -17.31 27.44 -2.77
CA ARG A 81 -16.99 27.84 -1.39
C ARG A 81 -16.44 26.66 -0.58
N VAL A 82 -16.99 25.46 -0.77
CA VAL A 82 -16.46 24.23 -0.14
C VAL A 82 -15.03 23.98 -0.62
N TYR A 83 -14.78 24.06 -1.93
CA TYR A 83 -13.45 23.92 -2.50
C TYR A 83 -12.47 24.96 -1.94
N SER A 84 -12.85 26.24 -1.95
CA SER A 84 -12.01 27.34 -1.45
C SER A 84 -11.69 27.19 0.04
N THR A 85 -12.70 26.88 0.87
CA THR A 85 -12.50 26.67 2.32
C THR A 85 -11.59 25.46 2.58
N THR A 86 -11.76 24.39 1.82
CA THR A 86 -10.91 23.18 1.92
C THR A 86 -9.47 23.51 1.53
N LEU A 87 -9.27 24.16 0.38
CA LEU A 87 -7.94 24.51 -0.13
C LEU A 87 -7.21 25.48 0.81
N LEU A 88 -7.89 26.50 1.32
CA LEU A 88 -7.30 27.45 2.26
C LEU A 88 -6.98 26.80 3.60
N SER A 89 -7.87 25.96 4.14
CA SER A 89 -7.59 25.29 5.43
C SER A 89 -6.39 24.33 5.35
N VAL A 90 -6.33 23.49 4.32
CA VAL A 90 -5.19 22.59 4.09
C VAL A 90 -3.93 23.37 3.73
N GLY A 91 -4.06 24.44 2.93
CA GLY A 91 -2.95 25.33 2.58
C GLY A 91 -2.35 26.05 3.79
N ILE A 92 -3.18 26.57 4.69
CA ILE A 92 -2.73 27.17 5.95
C ILE A 92 -2.03 26.11 6.81
N GLY A 93 -2.63 24.92 6.97
CA GLY A 93 -2.01 23.83 7.72
C GLY A 93 -0.65 23.39 7.17
N ALA A 94 -0.56 23.20 5.84
CA ALA A 94 0.67 22.84 5.14
C ALA A 94 1.73 23.94 5.22
N PHE A 95 1.33 25.21 5.10
CA PHE A 95 2.24 26.35 5.22
C PHE A 95 2.74 26.53 6.64
N THR A 96 1.88 26.40 7.65
CA THR A 96 2.29 26.43 9.06
C THR A 96 3.23 25.28 9.39
N PHE A 97 2.93 24.07 8.91
CA PHE A 97 3.84 22.92 9.03
C PHE A 97 5.20 23.20 8.38
N LEU A 98 5.22 23.74 7.16
CA LEU A 98 6.46 24.03 6.46
C LEU A 98 7.27 25.13 7.16
N MET A 99 6.60 26.20 7.60
CA MET A 99 7.25 27.32 8.30
C MET A 99 7.88 26.86 9.61
N LEU A 100 7.14 26.10 10.43
CA LEU A 100 7.66 25.56 11.69
C LEU A 100 8.73 24.50 11.43
N GLY A 101 8.53 23.62 10.46
CA GLY A 101 9.47 22.56 10.11
C GLY A 101 10.81 23.10 9.60
N LEU A 102 10.80 24.17 8.81
CA LEU A 102 12.03 24.84 8.37
C LEU A 102 12.68 25.67 9.48
N LEU A 103 11.91 26.29 10.36
CA LEU A 103 12.44 27.02 11.52
C LEU A 103 13.17 26.10 12.49
N PHE A 104 12.66 24.87 12.68
CA PHE A 104 13.23 23.85 13.55
C PHE A 104 13.93 22.75 12.76
N LEU A 105 14.43 23.03 11.55
CA LEU A 105 14.96 22.01 10.65
C LEU A 105 16.09 21.19 11.28
N GLU A 106 17.06 21.85 11.90
CA GLU A 106 18.19 21.19 12.56
C GLU A 106 17.75 20.31 13.73
N PRO A 107 16.99 20.79 14.73
CA PRO A 107 16.45 19.93 15.79
C PRO A 107 15.64 18.75 15.27
N VAL A 108 14.82 18.96 14.23
CA VAL A 108 14.01 17.90 13.63
C VAL A 108 14.89 16.88 12.92
N ALA A 109 15.91 17.33 12.19
CA ALA A 109 16.84 16.44 11.49
C ALA A 109 17.68 15.61 12.48
N ILE A 110 18.17 16.22 13.57
CA ILE A 110 18.89 15.51 14.63
C ILE A 110 17.97 14.49 15.30
N TRP A 111 16.73 14.88 15.62
CA TRP A 111 15.77 13.96 16.22
C TRP A 111 15.43 12.78 15.31
N LEU A 112 15.38 12.99 13.99
CA LEU A 112 15.17 11.93 13.00
C LEU A 112 16.43 11.10 12.68
N GLU A 113 17.53 11.28 13.41
CA GLU A 113 18.83 10.62 13.18
C GLU A 113 19.50 11.01 11.83
N TYR A 114 19.15 12.18 11.28
CA TYR A 114 19.71 12.74 10.04
C TYR A 114 20.39 14.11 10.25
N GLY A 115 20.98 14.34 11.43
CA GLY A 115 21.63 15.61 11.79
C GLY A 115 22.72 16.05 10.79
N ASP A 116 23.44 15.10 10.19
CA ASP A 116 24.49 15.38 9.20
C ASP A 116 23.92 15.81 7.83
N HIS A 117 22.66 15.50 7.56
CA HIS A 117 21.99 15.78 6.29
C HIS A 117 20.61 16.45 6.46
N PRO A 118 20.52 17.65 7.08
CA PRO A 118 19.23 18.32 7.32
C PRO A 118 18.45 18.63 6.04
N TRP A 119 19.16 18.77 4.91
CA TRP A 119 18.54 19.05 3.62
C TRP A 119 17.67 17.89 3.10
N TYR A 120 17.93 16.62 3.49
CA TYR A 120 17.05 15.50 3.14
C TYR A 120 15.65 15.72 3.71
N VAL A 121 15.60 16.08 4.99
CA VAL A 121 14.34 16.34 5.70
C VAL A 121 13.69 17.61 5.15
N GLY A 122 14.46 18.68 4.93
CA GLY A 122 13.95 19.94 4.39
C GLY A 122 13.30 19.79 3.01
N MET A 123 13.94 19.09 2.08
CA MET A 123 13.38 18.80 0.75
C MET A 123 12.05 18.05 0.86
N MET A 124 12.00 17.02 1.71
CA MET A 124 10.80 16.20 1.85
C MET A 124 9.68 16.90 2.64
N MET A 125 9.99 17.80 3.57
CA MET A 125 8.96 18.67 4.19
C MET A 125 8.28 19.56 3.14
N ILE A 126 9.05 20.14 2.22
CA ILE A 126 8.49 20.94 1.10
C ILE A 126 7.61 20.04 0.22
N VAL A 127 8.10 18.85 -0.16
CA VAL A 127 7.32 17.87 -0.93
C VAL A 127 5.99 17.55 -0.25
N VAL A 128 5.98 17.20 1.04
CA VAL A 128 4.75 16.82 1.74
C VAL A 128 3.78 18.00 1.81
N ALA A 129 4.27 19.21 2.08
CA ALA A 129 3.44 20.40 2.11
C ALA A 129 2.78 20.67 0.75
N MET A 130 3.54 20.54 -0.33
CA MET A 130 3.02 20.68 -1.70
C MET A 130 2.04 19.58 -2.06
N ASP A 131 2.34 18.32 -1.74
CA ASP A 131 1.47 17.18 -1.99
C ASP A 131 0.14 17.30 -1.22
N ALA A 132 0.19 17.76 0.02
CA ALA A 132 -0.99 18.05 0.83
C ALA A 132 -1.87 19.13 0.18
N ILE A 133 -1.28 20.20 -0.33
CA ILE A 133 -2.01 21.24 -1.07
C ILE A 133 -2.60 20.67 -2.37
N GLN A 134 -1.82 19.93 -3.15
CA GLN A 134 -2.21 19.34 -4.44
C GLN A 134 -3.34 18.30 -4.30
N SER A 135 -3.44 17.64 -3.15
CA SER A 135 -4.50 16.67 -2.86
C SER A 135 -5.91 17.23 -3.10
N ILE A 136 -6.12 18.50 -2.78
CA ILE A 136 -7.42 19.18 -2.88
C ILE A 136 -7.81 19.48 -4.35
N PRO A 137 -6.98 20.11 -5.20
CA PRO A 137 -7.28 20.24 -6.62
C PRO A 137 -7.33 18.88 -7.34
N PHE A 138 -6.62 17.85 -6.89
CA PHE A 138 -6.83 16.49 -7.42
C PHE A 138 -8.23 15.95 -7.08
N ALA A 139 -8.71 16.18 -5.86
CA ALA A 139 -10.08 15.87 -5.47
C ALA A 139 -11.11 16.70 -6.28
N TYR A 140 -10.79 17.96 -6.56
CA TYR A 140 -11.62 18.85 -7.38
C TYR A 140 -11.72 18.41 -8.84
N LEU A 141 -10.61 17.99 -9.46
CA LEU A 141 -10.60 17.44 -10.82
C LEU A 141 -11.48 16.19 -10.93
N ARG A 142 -11.48 15.36 -9.88
CA ARG A 142 -12.36 14.19 -9.76
C ARG A 142 -13.82 14.61 -9.59
N TYR A 143 -14.12 15.61 -8.76
CA TYR A 143 -15.48 16.17 -8.62
C TYR A 143 -16.00 16.73 -9.96
N LYS A 144 -15.17 17.46 -10.70
CA LYS A 144 -15.47 17.96 -12.06
C LYS A 144 -15.50 16.88 -13.14
N LYS A 145 -15.26 15.61 -12.81
CA LYS A 145 -15.16 14.50 -13.76
C LYS A 145 -14.21 14.79 -14.93
N ARG A 146 -13.01 15.27 -14.62
CA ARG A 146 -11.91 15.49 -15.58
C ARG A 146 -10.84 14.39 -15.45
N PRO A 147 -11.14 13.12 -15.78
CA PRO A 147 -10.24 11.98 -15.56
C PRO A 147 -8.95 12.06 -16.37
N ILE A 148 -9.01 12.61 -17.59
CA ILE A 148 -7.84 12.71 -18.48
C ILE A 148 -6.80 13.66 -17.88
N LYS A 149 -7.20 14.85 -17.42
CA LYS A 149 -6.29 15.82 -16.81
C LYS A 149 -5.70 15.29 -15.49
N PHE A 150 -6.51 14.62 -14.68
CA PHE A 150 -6.05 13.95 -13.46
C PHE A 150 -4.96 12.90 -13.77
N ALA A 151 -5.23 12.00 -14.72
CA ALA A 151 -4.30 10.95 -15.10
C ALA A 151 -3.03 11.52 -15.73
N ALA A 152 -3.16 12.53 -16.60
CA ALA A 152 -2.02 13.19 -17.25
C ALA A 152 -1.07 13.82 -16.22
N LEU A 153 -1.58 14.52 -15.20
CA LEU A 153 -0.76 15.11 -14.14
C LEU A 153 -0.06 14.06 -13.27
N LYS A 154 -0.77 12.98 -12.90
CA LYS A 154 -0.17 11.89 -12.12
C LYS A 154 0.89 11.14 -12.94
N LEU A 155 0.62 10.88 -14.22
CA LEU A 155 1.60 10.25 -15.12
C LEU A 155 2.79 11.16 -15.40
N LEU A 156 2.58 12.47 -15.54
CA LEU A 156 3.67 13.45 -15.68
C LEU A 156 4.65 13.35 -14.50
N PHE A 157 4.15 13.31 -13.26
CA PHE A 157 4.98 13.09 -12.07
C PHE A 157 5.81 11.81 -12.21
N ILE A 158 5.15 10.69 -12.52
CA ILE A 158 5.77 9.36 -12.55
C ILE A 158 6.84 9.29 -13.66
N PHE A 159 6.52 9.72 -14.87
CA PHE A 159 7.46 9.68 -15.99
C PHE A 159 8.64 10.61 -15.78
N LEU A 160 8.40 11.82 -15.27
CA LEU A 160 9.48 12.75 -14.96
C LEU A 160 10.38 12.19 -13.86
N ASN A 161 9.79 11.64 -12.79
CA ASN A 161 10.53 11.06 -11.68
C ASN A 161 11.37 9.87 -12.14
N ILE A 162 10.80 8.96 -12.94
CA ILE A 162 11.53 7.81 -13.47
C ILE A 162 12.65 8.24 -14.41
N THR A 163 12.38 9.19 -15.31
CA THR A 163 13.40 9.67 -16.26
C THR A 163 14.57 10.29 -15.52
N LEU A 164 14.33 11.18 -14.56
CA LEU A 164 15.38 11.84 -13.79
C LEU A 164 16.20 10.82 -12.98
N ASN A 165 15.53 9.88 -12.30
CA ASN A 165 16.22 8.84 -11.53
C ASN A 165 17.06 7.93 -12.43
N LEU A 166 16.55 7.51 -13.58
CA LEU A 166 17.31 6.67 -14.53
C LEU A 166 18.52 7.42 -15.09
N VAL A 167 18.36 8.67 -15.48
CA VAL A 167 19.47 9.49 -16.01
C VAL A 167 20.58 9.62 -14.97
N TYR A 168 20.24 9.88 -13.71
CA TYR A 168 21.25 10.06 -12.67
C TYR A 168 21.88 8.75 -12.21
N TYR A 169 21.08 7.78 -11.75
CA TYR A 169 21.60 6.55 -11.13
C TYR A 169 22.14 5.55 -12.16
N VAL A 170 21.59 5.51 -13.38
CA VAL A 170 22.03 4.53 -14.40
C VAL A 170 23.03 5.15 -15.38
N TRP A 171 22.72 6.33 -15.93
CA TRP A 171 23.55 6.91 -17.00
C TRP A 171 24.75 7.70 -16.45
N MET A 172 24.52 8.54 -15.43
CA MET A 172 25.60 9.28 -14.76
C MET A 172 26.30 8.48 -13.66
N LYS A 173 25.76 7.31 -13.30
CA LYS A 173 26.26 6.44 -12.21
C LYS A 173 26.41 7.18 -10.87
N GLY A 174 25.47 8.08 -10.57
CA GLY A 174 25.43 8.75 -9.27
C GLY A 174 25.05 7.78 -8.15
N ASP A 175 25.58 8.03 -6.96
CA ASP A 175 25.43 7.20 -5.76
C ASP A 175 24.87 7.98 -4.56
N ASP A 176 24.55 9.26 -4.73
CA ASP A 176 24.01 10.10 -3.66
C ASP A 176 22.47 9.98 -3.57
N VAL A 177 22.00 9.77 -2.35
CA VAL A 177 20.59 9.65 -1.98
C VAL A 177 19.85 10.99 -2.09
N ALA A 178 20.56 12.12 -1.94
CA ALA A 178 20.01 13.47 -2.03
C ALA A 178 19.18 13.67 -3.31
N TYR A 179 19.65 13.10 -4.42
CA TYR A 179 19.03 13.25 -5.72
C TYR A 179 17.68 12.55 -5.82
N ALA A 180 17.45 11.44 -5.10
CA ALA A 180 16.14 10.81 -5.04
C ALA A 180 15.10 11.78 -4.42
N PHE A 181 15.48 12.54 -3.38
CA PHE A 181 14.62 13.56 -2.76
C PHE A 181 14.49 14.80 -3.63
N LEU A 182 15.60 15.27 -4.22
CA LEU A 182 15.61 16.42 -5.12
C LEU A 182 14.72 16.19 -6.34
N PHE A 183 14.80 15.02 -6.98
CA PHE A 183 13.95 14.69 -8.12
C PHE A 183 12.49 14.59 -7.73
N ASN A 184 12.18 14.10 -6.53
CA ASN A 184 10.81 14.13 -6.03
C ASN A 184 10.31 15.58 -5.89
N LEU A 185 11.11 16.46 -5.28
CA LEU A 185 10.82 17.88 -5.13
C LEU A 185 10.61 18.58 -6.48
N VAL A 186 11.49 18.34 -7.47
CA VAL A 186 11.35 18.86 -8.83
C VAL A 186 10.06 18.38 -9.47
N CYS A 187 9.74 17.08 -9.36
CA CYS A 187 8.54 16.52 -9.95
C CYS A 187 7.26 17.09 -9.32
N THR A 188 7.17 17.14 -7.99
CA THR A 188 6.04 17.73 -7.28
C THR A 188 5.90 19.23 -7.60
N SER A 189 7.02 19.94 -7.76
CA SER A 189 7.02 21.35 -8.17
C SER A 189 6.48 21.57 -9.58
N VAL A 190 6.91 20.75 -10.55
CA VAL A 190 6.39 20.79 -11.92
C VAL A 190 4.90 20.53 -11.96
N VAL A 191 4.40 19.53 -11.21
CA VAL A 191 2.97 19.24 -11.12
C VAL A 191 2.21 20.41 -10.50
N MET A 192 2.73 21.04 -9.44
CA MET A 192 2.13 22.21 -8.82
C MET A 192 1.94 23.34 -9.81
N VAL A 193 2.97 23.63 -10.61
CA VAL A 193 2.93 24.66 -11.66
C VAL A 193 1.85 24.33 -12.70
N CYS A 194 1.78 23.07 -13.15
CA CYS A 194 0.72 22.61 -14.06
C CYS A 194 -0.70 22.65 -13.43
N MET A 195 -0.81 22.66 -12.10
CA MET A 195 -2.08 22.78 -11.36
C MET A 195 -2.51 24.23 -11.10
N ILE A 196 -1.67 25.24 -11.34
CA ILE A 196 -2.02 26.67 -11.18
C ILE A 196 -3.36 27.05 -11.84
N PRO A 197 -3.73 26.56 -13.05
CA PRO A 197 -5.02 26.88 -13.64
C PRO A 197 -6.23 26.41 -12.81
N GLU A 198 -6.12 25.34 -12.03
CA GLU A 198 -7.18 24.84 -11.14
C GLU A 198 -7.19 25.55 -9.77
N LEU A 199 -6.16 26.34 -9.47
CA LEU A 199 -6.08 27.24 -8.33
C LEU A 199 -6.59 28.65 -8.69
N ARG A 200 -7.09 28.87 -9.91
CA ARG A 200 -7.61 30.16 -10.38
C ARG A 200 -9.09 30.03 -10.78
N GLY A 201 -9.81 31.15 -10.79
CA GLY A 201 -11.21 31.20 -11.25
C GLY A 201 -12.27 31.05 -10.15
N PHE A 202 -11.90 31.30 -8.89
CA PHE A 202 -12.84 31.46 -7.77
C PHE A 202 -12.36 32.52 -6.81
N THR A 203 -13.30 33.04 -6.02
CA THR A 203 -13.01 33.88 -4.87
C THR A 203 -12.51 33.01 -3.73
N TYR A 204 -11.36 33.39 -3.17
CA TYR A 204 -10.80 32.75 -1.99
C TYR A 204 -11.59 33.19 -0.76
N VAL A 205 -12.43 32.29 -0.23
CA VAL A 205 -13.30 32.56 0.92
C VAL A 205 -13.16 31.42 1.91
N LEU A 206 -12.70 31.75 3.12
CA LEU A 206 -12.65 30.82 4.25
C LEU A 206 -13.93 30.97 5.08
N ASP A 207 -14.87 30.04 4.90
CA ASP A 207 -16.08 29.98 5.73
C ASP A 207 -15.79 29.18 7.00
N LYS A 208 -15.66 29.89 8.13
CA LYS A 208 -15.38 29.29 9.45
C LYS A 208 -16.47 28.31 9.90
N LYS A 209 -17.74 28.56 9.57
CA LYS A 209 -18.87 27.70 9.96
C LYS A 209 -18.86 26.42 9.14
N LEU A 210 -18.58 26.52 7.84
CA LEU A 210 -18.37 25.37 6.97
C LEU A 210 -17.13 24.57 7.41
N LEU A 211 -16.00 25.23 7.67
CA LEU A 211 -14.76 24.59 8.11
C LEU A 211 -14.98 23.77 9.39
N LYS A 212 -15.67 24.31 10.39
CA LYS A 212 -15.97 23.59 11.63
C LYS A 212 -16.81 22.32 11.38
N ARG A 213 -17.81 22.40 10.49
CA ARG A 213 -18.62 21.23 10.09
C ARG A 213 -17.78 20.19 9.34
N MET A 214 -16.91 20.64 8.45
CA MET A 214 -16.01 19.76 7.69
C MET A 214 -14.99 19.07 8.60
N LEU A 215 -14.31 19.81 9.47
CA LEU A 215 -13.34 19.24 10.42
C LEU A 215 -13.99 18.27 11.40
N ALA A 216 -15.18 18.56 11.93
CA ALA A 216 -15.90 17.62 12.79
C ALA A 216 -16.21 16.29 12.10
N TYR A 217 -16.48 16.33 10.79
CA TYR A 217 -16.66 15.12 9.98
C TYR A 217 -15.34 14.42 9.65
N SER A 218 -14.29 15.18 9.33
CA SER A 218 -13.02 14.62 8.87
C SER A 218 -12.11 14.15 10.01
N LEU A 219 -12.28 14.65 11.24
CA LEU A 219 -11.44 14.28 12.39
C LEU A 219 -11.52 12.78 12.75
N PRO A 220 -12.71 12.14 12.82
CA PRO A 220 -12.77 10.68 12.96
C PRO A 220 -12.09 9.94 11.81
N LEU A 221 -12.18 10.46 10.58
CA LEU A 221 -11.52 9.88 9.41
C LEU A 221 -10.00 10.02 9.48
N LEU A 222 -9.50 11.11 10.06
CA LEU A 222 -8.07 11.29 10.33
C LEU A 222 -7.54 10.22 11.29
N ILE A 223 -8.23 9.97 12.41
CA ILE A 223 -7.82 8.95 13.39
C ILE A 223 -7.75 7.56 12.72
N LEU A 224 -8.76 7.23 11.91
CA LEU A 224 -8.76 5.98 11.13
C LEU A 224 -7.64 5.95 10.09
N GLY A 225 -7.37 7.08 9.43
CA GLY A 225 -6.27 7.24 8.47
C GLY A 225 -4.91 7.01 9.12
N ILE A 226 -4.68 7.59 10.30
CA ILE A 226 -3.45 7.43 11.09
C ILE A 226 -3.25 5.95 11.46
N ALA A 227 -4.27 5.30 12.03
CA ALA A 227 -4.19 3.87 12.35
C ALA A 227 -3.92 3.02 11.10
N GLY A 228 -4.54 3.37 9.96
CA GLY A 228 -4.34 2.66 8.70
C GLY A 228 -2.94 2.83 8.11
N ILE A 229 -2.35 4.03 8.18
CA ILE A 229 -1.00 4.28 7.64
C ILE A 229 0.07 3.73 8.57
N LEU A 230 -0.08 3.89 9.90
CA LEU A 230 0.83 3.30 10.88
C LEU A 230 0.91 1.78 10.73
N ASN A 231 -0.21 1.09 10.51
CA ASN A 231 -0.18 -0.34 10.23
C ASN A 231 0.70 -0.74 9.03
N GLN A 232 0.94 0.17 8.07
CA GLN A 232 1.74 -0.12 6.86
C GLN A 232 3.20 0.35 6.96
N VAL A 233 3.46 1.42 7.71
CA VAL A 233 4.77 2.09 7.70
C VAL A 233 5.39 2.30 9.08
N ALA A 234 4.70 1.97 10.17
CA ALA A 234 5.22 2.18 11.52
C ALA A 234 6.50 1.37 11.78
N ASP A 235 6.60 0.17 11.21
CA ASP A 235 7.83 -0.63 11.24
C ASP A 235 9.04 0.15 10.74
N LYS A 236 8.90 0.85 9.60
CA LYS A 236 9.98 1.63 8.97
C LYS A 236 10.28 2.93 9.71
N ILE A 237 9.27 3.51 10.37
CA ILE A 237 9.42 4.69 11.20
C ILE A 237 10.15 4.36 12.50
N ILE A 238 9.73 3.30 13.18
CA ILE A 238 10.23 2.89 14.50
C ILE A 238 11.65 2.30 14.41
N PHE A 239 12.01 1.70 13.28
CA PHE A 239 13.24 0.94 13.14
C PHE A 239 14.52 1.69 13.55
N PRO A 240 14.79 2.92 13.04
CA PRO A 240 16.02 3.63 13.39
C PRO A 240 16.13 3.91 14.89
N PHE A 241 15.04 4.42 15.49
CA PHE A 241 14.98 4.80 16.91
C PHE A 241 15.15 3.67 17.92
N VAL A 242 14.94 2.42 17.52
CA VAL A 242 14.90 1.26 18.43
C VAL A 242 16.05 0.30 18.17
N TYR A 243 16.66 0.37 17.00
CA TYR A 243 17.75 -0.50 16.67
C TYR A 243 19.02 -0.08 17.45
N PRO A 244 19.70 -1.00 18.17
CA PRO A 244 20.79 -0.62 19.10
C PRO A 244 22.02 0.03 18.46
N ASP A 245 22.19 -0.14 17.15
CA ASP A 245 23.33 0.37 16.39
C ASP A 245 22.83 1.38 15.35
N GLU A 246 22.88 2.66 15.69
CA GLU A 246 22.41 3.77 14.84
C GLU A 246 23.04 3.73 13.44
N ALA A 247 24.34 3.43 13.35
CA ALA A 247 25.06 3.33 12.08
C ALA A 247 24.59 2.15 11.22
N GLY A 248 24.29 1.01 11.85
CA GLY A 248 23.74 -0.17 11.19
C GLY A 248 22.24 -0.11 10.91
N ALA A 249 21.50 0.81 11.54
CA ALA A 249 20.04 0.87 11.44
C ALA A 249 19.56 1.15 10.02
N THR A 250 20.19 2.12 9.35
CA THR A 250 19.87 2.49 7.97
C THR A 250 20.20 1.36 6.99
N VAL A 251 21.30 0.63 7.22
CA VAL A 251 21.69 -0.56 6.43
C VAL A 251 20.63 -1.66 6.54
N GLN A 252 20.27 -2.04 7.77
CA GLN A 252 19.28 -3.10 8.00
C GLN A 252 17.89 -2.72 7.49
N LEU A 253 17.51 -1.45 7.67
CA LEU A 253 16.25 -0.93 7.13
C LEU A 253 16.24 -0.91 5.60
N GLY A 254 17.38 -0.60 4.96
CA GLY A 254 17.54 -0.70 3.52
C GLY A 254 17.38 -2.14 3.01
N ILE A 255 18.03 -3.10 3.66
CA ILE A 255 17.90 -4.55 3.38
C ILE A 255 16.44 -4.99 3.49
N TYR A 256 15.76 -4.63 4.58
CA TYR A 256 14.36 -4.92 4.80
C TYR A 256 13.44 -4.27 3.77
N GLY A 257 13.64 -2.97 3.52
CA GLY A 257 12.88 -2.19 2.57
C GLY A 257 12.95 -2.82 1.18
N ALA A 258 14.15 -3.20 0.73
CA ALA A 258 14.37 -3.79 -0.58
C ALA A 258 13.75 -5.18 -0.69
N ALA A 259 13.98 -6.05 0.30
CA ALA A 259 13.40 -7.39 0.31
C ALA A 259 11.87 -7.36 0.36
N SER A 260 11.28 -6.45 1.14
CA SER A 260 9.82 -6.26 1.23
C SER A 260 9.18 -5.85 -0.11
N LYS A 261 9.95 -5.24 -1.02
CA LYS A 261 9.46 -4.94 -2.37
C LYS A 261 9.17 -6.22 -3.17
N ILE A 262 9.89 -7.31 -2.98
CA ILE A 262 9.53 -8.59 -3.63
C ILE A 262 8.16 -9.07 -3.16
N ALA A 263 7.83 -8.88 -1.88
CA ALA A 263 6.50 -9.20 -1.33
C ALA A 263 5.39 -8.24 -1.82
N MET A 264 5.73 -7.06 -2.36
CA MET A 264 4.75 -6.07 -2.86
C MET A 264 3.85 -6.62 -3.98
N VAL A 265 4.31 -7.66 -4.70
CA VAL A 265 3.49 -8.38 -5.67
C VAL A 265 2.19 -8.89 -5.03
N MET A 266 2.25 -9.37 -3.77
CA MET A 266 1.06 -9.80 -3.03
C MET A 266 0.10 -8.66 -2.75
N ALA A 267 0.62 -7.51 -2.30
CA ALA A 267 -0.20 -6.33 -2.07
C ALA A 267 -0.93 -5.89 -3.34
N MET A 268 -0.27 -5.95 -4.51
CA MET A 268 -0.88 -5.65 -5.81
C MET A 268 -1.99 -6.64 -6.18
N LEU A 269 -1.77 -7.94 -5.98
CA LEU A 269 -2.78 -8.97 -6.24
C LEU A 269 -4.00 -8.81 -5.33
N THR A 270 -3.78 -8.58 -4.04
CA THR A 270 -4.83 -8.31 -3.06
C THR A 270 -5.61 -7.05 -3.43
N GLN A 271 -4.93 -6.00 -3.90
CA GLN A 271 -5.58 -4.76 -4.34
C GLN A 271 -6.41 -4.96 -5.61
N ALA A 272 -5.92 -5.72 -6.59
CA ALA A 272 -6.67 -6.05 -7.80
C ALA A 272 -7.93 -6.86 -7.48
N PHE A 273 -7.81 -7.86 -6.59
CA PHE A 273 -8.95 -8.62 -6.10
C PHE A 273 -9.97 -7.70 -5.41
N ARG A 274 -9.51 -6.82 -4.52
CA ARG A 274 -10.36 -5.84 -3.84
C ARG A 274 -11.16 -5.00 -4.82
N TYR A 275 -10.54 -4.49 -5.88
CA TYR A 275 -11.25 -3.67 -6.87
C TYR A 275 -12.35 -4.42 -7.62
N ALA A 276 -12.17 -5.73 -7.85
CA ALA A 276 -13.20 -6.56 -8.45
C ALA A 276 -14.29 -6.97 -7.43
N TYR A 277 -13.88 -7.28 -6.20
CA TYR A 277 -14.74 -7.85 -5.16
C TYR A 277 -15.65 -6.80 -4.51
N GLU A 278 -15.15 -5.59 -4.24
CA GLU A 278 -15.90 -4.54 -3.55
C GLU A 278 -17.20 -4.13 -4.28
N PRO A 279 -17.20 -3.83 -5.60
CA PRO A 279 -18.44 -3.59 -6.35
C PRO A 279 -19.38 -4.80 -6.40
N PHE A 280 -18.83 -6.01 -6.45
CA PHE A 280 -19.60 -7.24 -6.50
C PHE A 280 -20.36 -7.50 -5.20
N VAL A 281 -19.72 -7.28 -4.04
CA VAL A 281 -20.34 -7.41 -2.72
C VAL A 281 -21.46 -6.40 -2.52
N PHE A 282 -21.20 -5.13 -2.84
CA PHE A 282 -22.18 -4.05 -2.64
C PHE A 282 -23.29 -4.04 -3.70
N GLY A 283 -23.03 -4.50 -4.92
CA GLY A 283 -24.06 -4.62 -5.96
C GLY A 283 -25.08 -5.73 -5.67
N LYS A 284 -24.65 -6.79 -4.97
CA LYS A 284 -25.49 -7.93 -4.58
C LYS A 284 -26.08 -7.83 -3.17
N SER A 285 -25.69 -6.86 -2.36
CA SER A 285 -26.12 -6.76 -0.95
C SER A 285 -27.64 -6.65 -0.73
N ARG A 286 -28.42 -6.34 -1.78
CA ARG A 286 -29.89 -6.29 -1.74
C ARG A 286 -30.57 -7.67 -1.75
N ASP A 287 -29.89 -8.72 -2.21
CA ASP A 287 -30.44 -10.08 -2.21
C ASP A 287 -30.01 -10.83 -0.94
N LYS A 288 -31.00 -11.32 -0.17
CA LYS A 288 -30.84 -11.95 1.15
C LYS A 288 -29.98 -13.23 1.17
N ASP A 289 -29.60 -13.78 0.02
CA ASP A 289 -29.00 -15.12 -0.13
C ASP A 289 -27.50 -15.14 -0.50
N ASN A 290 -26.79 -14.01 -0.42
CA ASN A 290 -25.41 -13.90 -0.94
C ASN A 290 -24.29 -14.39 -0.01
N LYS A 291 -24.61 -14.96 1.16
CA LYS A 291 -23.60 -15.42 2.12
C LYS A 291 -22.73 -16.55 1.56
N GLN A 292 -23.31 -17.47 0.78
CA GLN A 292 -22.55 -18.54 0.12
C GLN A 292 -21.55 -17.99 -0.89
N VAL A 293 -21.94 -16.96 -1.63
CA VAL A 293 -21.09 -16.29 -2.60
C VAL A 293 -19.90 -15.63 -1.90
N TYR A 294 -20.10 -15.02 -0.73
CA TYR A 294 -19.00 -14.46 0.08
C TYR A 294 -18.05 -15.54 0.60
N ALA A 295 -18.59 -16.69 1.04
CA ALA A 295 -17.78 -17.82 1.47
C ALA A 295 -16.93 -18.39 0.33
N GLN A 296 -17.51 -18.53 -0.87
CA GLN A 296 -16.79 -18.98 -2.07
C GLN A 296 -15.73 -17.97 -2.51
N ALA A 297 -16.06 -16.67 -2.53
CA ALA A 297 -15.10 -15.64 -2.89
C ALA A 297 -13.90 -15.60 -1.95
N MET A 298 -14.12 -15.77 -0.64
CA MET A 298 -13.03 -15.90 0.34
C MET A 298 -12.18 -17.14 0.07
N LYS A 299 -12.81 -18.29 -0.18
CA LYS A 299 -12.09 -19.54 -0.49
C LYS A 299 -11.20 -19.38 -1.73
N PHE A 300 -11.73 -18.85 -2.83
CA PHE A 300 -10.96 -18.61 -4.05
C PHE A 300 -9.88 -17.55 -3.87
N PHE A 301 -10.13 -16.51 -3.07
CA PHE A 301 -9.10 -15.53 -2.69
C PHE A 301 -7.91 -16.20 -1.99
N ILE A 302 -8.17 -17.07 -1.02
CA ILE A 302 -7.10 -17.79 -0.30
C ILE A 302 -6.37 -18.74 -1.25
N ILE A 303 -7.08 -19.51 -2.07
CA ILE A 303 -6.45 -20.40 -3.06
C ILE A 303 -5.53 -19.62 -4.00
N PHE A 304 -6.01 -18.50 -4.53
CA PHE A 304 -5.26 -17.66 -5.47
C PHE A 304 -4.04 -17.00 -4.82
N THR A 305 -4.19 -16.49 -3.59
CA THR A 305 -3.07 -15.88 -2.87
C THR A 305 -2.03 -16.92 -2.43
N LEU A 306 -2.43 -18.14 -2.08
CA LEU A 306 -1.50 -19.26 -1.83
C LEU A 306 -0.78 -19.71 -3.10
N LEU A 307 -1.46 -19.74 -4.26
CA LEU A 307 -0.83 -20.00 -5.54
C LEU A 307 0.24 -18.95 -5.86
N ALA A 308 -0.10 -17.67 -5.67
CA ALA A 308 0.84 -16.57 -5.87
C ALA A 308 2.02 -16.63 -4.89
N PHE A 309 1.76 -16.97 -3.63
CA PHE A 309 2.80 -17.22 -2.62
C PHE A 309 3.80 -18.27 -3.09
N LEU A 310 3.30 -19.46 -3.48
CA LEU A 310 4.14 -20.54 -3.98
C LEU A 310 4.91 -20.13 -5.22
N ALA A 311 4.27 -19.45 -6.18
CA ALA A 311 4.93 -19.00 -7.40
C ALA A 311 6.11 -18.06 -7.10
N VAL A 312 5.90 -17.03 -6.26
CA VAL A 312 6.98 -16.08 -5.90
C VAL A 312 8.10 -16.79 -5.15
N MET A 313 7.77 -17.64 -4.17
CA MET A 313 8.79 -18.35 -3.38
C MET A 313 9.59 -19.32 -4.26
N PHE A 314 8.93 -20.02 -5.17
CA PHE A 314 9.59 -21.00 -6.04
C PHE A 314 10.51 -20.36 -7.07
N TYR A 315 10.14 -19.18 -7.58
CA TYR A 315 10.94 -18.39 -8.51
C TYR A 315 11.76 -17.29 -7.82
N LEU A 316 11.96 -17.35 -6.50
CA LEU A 316 12.73 -16.36 -5.75
C LEU A 316 14.17 -16.24 -6.26
N ASP A 317 14.76 -17.34 -6.73
CA ASP A 317 16.10 -17.36 -7.35
C ASP A 317 16.19 -16.47 -8.62
N ILE A 318 15.08 -16.25 -9.32
CA ILE A 318 14.97 -15.31 -10.44
C ILE A 318 14.65 -13.92 -9.89
N LEU A 319 13.61 -13.82 -9.06
CA LEU A 319 13.08 -12.55 -8.57
C LEU A 319 14.07 -11.77 -7.70
N ARG A 320 15.04 -12.43 -7.06
CA ARG A 320 16.11 -11.76 -6.31
C ARG A 320 16.95 -10.81 -7.17
N HIS A 321 16.99 -10.97 -8.49
CA HIS A 321 17.71 -10.07 -9.40
C HIS A 321 17.00 -8.72 -9.60
N ILE A 322 15.77 -8.58 -9.09
CA ILE A 322 15.07 -7.28 -9.03
C ILE A 322 15.74 -6.35 -8.00
N ILE A 323 16.47 -6.90 -7.03
CA ILE A 323 17.20 -6.13 -6.03
C ILE A 323 18.71 -6.36 -6.16
N GLY A 324 19.51 -5.34 -5.80
CA GLY A 324 20.96 -5.44 -5.75
C GLY A 324 21.44 -6.62 -4.87
N ARG A 325 22.59 -7.20 -5.22
CA ARG A 325 23.14 -8.39 -4.54
C ARG A 325 23.36 -8.17 -3.04
N ASP A 326 23.73 -6.96 -2.66
CA ASP A 326 23.98 -6.59 -1.26
C ASP A 326 22.71 -6.66 -0.39
N TYR A 327 21.52 -6.62 -1.00
CA TYR A 327 20.23 -6.68 -0.32
C TYR A 327 19.68 -8.12 -0.20
N TRP A 328 20.34 -9.12 -0.82
CA TRP A 328 19.90 -10.52 -0.79
C TRP A 328 19.81 -11.16 0.59
N PRO A 329 20.61 -10.78 1.61
CA PRO A 329 20.41 -11.29 2.97
C PRO A 329 18.98 -11.08 3.49
N GLY A 330 18.31 -10.00 3.06
CA GLY A 330 16.93 -9.68 3.43
C GLY A 330 15.88 -10.61 2.83
N LEU A 331 16.20 -11.43 1.82
CA LEU A 331 15.23 -12.32 1.16
C LEU A 331 14.56 -13.30 2.14
N ARG A 332 15.20 -13.57 3.28
CA ARG A 332 14.66 -14.40 4.36
C ARG A 332 13.36 -13.86 4.98
N VAL A 333 13.07 -12.55 4.90
CA VAL A 333 11.80 -12.00 5.39
C VAL A 333 10.64 -12.16 4.40
N VAL A 334 10.92 -12.38 3.12
CA VAL A 334 9.89 -12.41 2.06
C VAL A 334 8.74 -13.37 2.37
N PRO A 335 8.95 -14.62 2.81
CA PRO A 335 7.84 -15.53 3.12
C PRO A 335 6.90 -14.99 4.21
N ILE A 336 7.47 -14.37 5.25
CA ILE A 336 6.72 -13.86 6.41
C ILE A 336 5.94 -12.62 6.01
N VAL A 337 6.56 -11.69 5.27
CA VAL A 337 5.90 -10.48 4.76
C VAL A 337 4.77 -10.86 3.81
N MET A 338 4.98 -11.83 2.92
CA MET A 338 3.92 -12.31 2.03
C MET A 338 2.77 -12.96 2.80
N ALA A 339 3.05 -13.74 3.86
CA ALA A 339 2.01 -14.29 4.71
C ALA A 339 1.21 -13.20 5.44
N ALA A 340 1.89 -12.13 5.89
CA ALA A 340 1.23 -10.95 6.46
C ALA A 340 0.29 -10.26 5.45
N GLU A 341 0.70 -10.14 4.19
CA GLU A 341 -0.13 -9.61 3.09
C GLU A 341 -1.36 -10.51 2.80
N ILE A 342 -1.23 -11.84 2.90
CA ILE A 342 -2.36 -12.77 2.80
C ILE A 342 -3.35 -12.50 3.94
N PHE A 343 -2.86 -12.36 5.17
CA PHE A 343 -3.71 -12.06 6.33
C PHE A 343 -4.40 -10.71 6.21
N MET A 344 -3.69 -9.69 5.74
CA MET A 344 -4.27 -8.38 5.43
C MET A 344 -5.40 -8.50 4.40
N GLY A 345 -5.20 -9.30 3.34
CA GLY A 345 -6.21 -9.55 2.31
C GLY A 345 -7.44 -10.30 2.84
N ILE A 346 -7.25 -11.32 3.67
CA ILE A 346 -8.35 -12.04 4.33
C ILE A 346 -9.11 -11.09 5.27
N TYR A 347 -8.39 -10.31 6.08
CA TYR A 347 -8.98 -9.28 6.95
C TYR A 347 -9.81 -8.28 6.15
N PHE A 348 -9.31 -7.82 5.00
CA PHE A 348 -10.06 -6.95 4.10
C PHE A 348 -11.35 -7.62 3.61
N ASN A 349 -11.31 -8.89 3.21
CA ASN A 349 -12.50 -9.61 2.76
C ASN A 349 -13.49 -9.86 3.90
N LEU A 350 -13.03 -10.05 5.14
CA LEU A 350 -13.89 -10.10 6.31
C LEU A 350 -14.50 -8.73 6.61
N SER A 351 -13.81 -7.62 6.30
CA SER A 351 -14.28 -6.27 6.63
C SER A 351 -15.68 -5.91 6.12
N PHE A 352 -16.19 -6.64 5.12
CA PHE A 352 -17.50 -6.37 4.55
C PHE A 352 -18.65 -6.66 5.50
N TRP A 353 -18.53 -7.60 6.45
CA TRP A 353 -19.66 -7.93 7.33
C TRP A 353 -20.11 -6.71 8.14
N TYR A 354 -19.16 -5.99 8.76
CA TYR A 354 -19.49 -4.80 9.57
C TYR A 354 -19.83 -3.58 8.72
N LYS A 355 -19.46 -3.56 7.43
CA LYS A 355 -19.91 -2.54 6.47
C LYS A 355 -21.33 -2.79 5.99
N LEU A 356 -21.72 -4.06 5.86
CA LEU A 356 -23.06 -4.47 5.41
C LEU A 356 -24.13 -4.30 6.50
N ILE A 357 -23.75 -4.41 7.77
CA ILE A 357 -24.65 -4.15 8.92
C ILE A 357 -24.51 -2.73 9.50
N ASP A 358 -23.77 -1.84 8.81
CA ASP A 358 -23.49 -0.45 9.22
C ASP A 358 -22.79 -0.28 10.60
N GLU A 359 -22.19 -1.32 11.18
CA GLU A 359 -21.41 -1.26 12.43
C GLU A 359 -19.90 -1.02 12.18
N THR A 360 -19.55 0.02 11.39
CA THR A 360 -18.16 0.31 10.96
C THR A 360 -17.16 0.55 12.10
N ARG A 361 -17.65 0.81 13.33
CA ARG A 361 -16.85 0.94 14.56
C ARG A 361 -16.00 -0.30 14.85
N TRP A 362 -16.48 -1.50 14.48
CA TRP A 362 -15.69 -2.73 14.64
C TRP A 362 -14.41 -2.71 13.81
N GLY A 363 -14.47 -2.18 12.58
CA GLY A 363 -13.28 -2.00 11.75
C GLY A 363 -12.24 -1.10 12.40
N ALA A 364 -12.67 -0.06 13.12
CA ALA A 364 -11.77 0.80 13.89
C ALA A 364 -11.09 0.03 15.02
N TYR A 365 -11.85 -0.73 15.82
CA TYR A 365 -11.31 -1.51 16.93
C TYR A 365 -10.28 -2.55 16.47
N PHE A 366 -10.59 -3.32 15.42
CA PHE A 366 -9.63 -4.34 14.93
C PHE A 366 -8.36 -3.72 14.35
N SER A 367 -8.50 -2.62 13.60
CA SER A 367 -7.35 -1.88 13.05
C SER A 367 -6.45 -1.30 14.15
N LEU A 368 -7.06 -0.73 15.21
CA LEU A 368 -6.33 -0.20 16.35
C LEU A 368 -5.62 -1.30 17.15
N ILE A 369 -6.30 -2.43 17.42
CA ILE A 369 -5.68 -3.56 18.12
C ILE A 369 -4.51 -4.12 17.30
N GLY A 370 -4.68 -4.30 15.99
CA GLY A 370 -3.61 -4.72 15.10
C GLY A 370 -2.42 -3.75 15.11
N CYS A 371 -2.69 -2.44 15.09
CA CYS A 371 -1.68 -1.39 15.17
C CYS A 371 -0.92 -1.42 16.50
N VAL A 372 -1.62 -1.59 17.63
CA VAL A 372 -0.99 -1.68 18.95
C VAL A 372 -0.06 -2.88 19.00
N ILE A 373 -0.51 -4.05 18.56
CA ILE A 373 0.32 -5.26 18.53
C ILE A 373 1.55 -5.05 17.64
N LEU A 374 1.37 -4.47 16.46
CA LEU A 374 2.47 -4.18 15.53
C LEU A 374 3.49 -3.24 16.16
N VAL A 375 3.05 -2.14 16.78
CA VAL A 375 3.95 -1.17 17.43
C VAL A 375 4.65 -1.81 18.62
N THR A 376 3.92 -2.46 19.52
CA THR A 376 4.50 -3.11 20.71
C THR A 376 5.52 -4.19 20.33
N MET A 377 5.22 -5.03 19.33
CA MET A 377 6.16 -6.04 18.87
C MET A 377 7.41 -5.42 18.25
N ASN A 378 7.28 -4.37 17.44
CA ASN A 378 8.44 -3.67 16.89
C ASN A 378 9.31 -3.08 18.01
N LEU A 379 8.72 -2.37 18.98
CA LEU A 379 9.47 -1.78 20.11
C LEU A 379 10.25 -2.83 20.92
N LEU A 380 9.68 -4.02 21.14
CA LEU A 380 10.28 -5.05 21.98
C LEU A 380 11.23 -6.01 21.24
N LEU A 381 10.97 -6.28 19.96
CA LEU A 381 11.66 -7.34 19.21
C LEU A 381 12.73 -6.81 18.25
N ILE A 382 12.62 -5.57 17.75
CA ILE A 382 13.66 -4.96 16.89
C ILE A 382 15.04 -5.02 17.54
N PRO A 383 15.22 -4.72 18.85
CA PRO A 383 16.54 -4.74 19.47
C PRO A 383 17.21 -6.12 19.47
N LYS A 384 16.43 -7.21 19.40
CA LYS A 384 16.93 -8.58 19.47
C LYS A 384 16.98 -9.29 18.13
N TYR A 385 16.02 -9.00 17.24
CA TYR A 385 15.81 -9.73 15.99
C TYR A 385 15.95 -8.86 14.74
N SER A 386 16.36 -7.59 14.87
CA SER A 386 16.55 -6.65 13.76
C SER A 386 15.32 -6.60 12.85
N TYR A 387 15.50 -6.51 11.53
CA TYR A 387 14.41 -6.41 10.55
C TYR A 387 13.48 -7.63 10.50
N MET A 388 13.89 -8.79 11.02
CA MET A 388 13.01 -9.95 11.12
C MET A 388 11.84 -9.68 12.08
N ALA A 389 12.06 -8.85 13.11
CA ALA A 389 11.01 -8.40 14.01
C ALA A 389 9.88 -7.66 13.27
N CYS A 390 10.23 -6.83 12.30
CA CYS A 390 9.26 -6.05 11.50
C CYS A 390 8.32 -6.96 10.72
N ALA A 391 8.86 -8.00 10.08
CA ALA A 391 8.07 -8.98 9.35
C ALA A 391 7.09 -9.73 10.28
N TRP A 392 7.55 -10.18 11.44
CA TRP A 392 6.71 -10.87 12.43
C TRP A 392 5.67 -9.95 13.08
N ALA A 393 6.01 -8.68 13.31
CA ALA A 393 5.08 -7.69 13.83
C ALA A 393 3.91 -7.46 12.87
N GLY A 394 4.18 -7.34 11.57
CA GLY A 394 3.15 -7.28 10.53
C GLY A 394 2.30 -8.55 10.47
N PHE A 395 2.94 -9.72 10.49
CA PHE A 395 2.26 -11.02 10.48
C PHE A 395 1.30 -11.18 11.67
N CYS A 396 1.77 -10.90 12.89
CA CYS A 396 0.95 -11.00 14.09
C CYS A 396 -0.12 -9.92 14.15
N GLY A 397 0.19 -8.67 13.79
CA GLY A 397 -0.76 -7.56 13.78
C GLY A 397 -1.96 -7.83 12.85
N TYR A 398 -1.69 -8.19 11.59
CA TYR A 398 -2.74 -8.54 10.64
C TYR A 398 -3.42 -9.88 10.97
N GLY A 399 -2.67 -10.86 11.48
CA GLY A 399 -3.22 -12.14 11.91
C GLY A 399 -4.24 -12.00 13.04
N VAL A 400 -3.93 -11.20 14.07
CA VAL A 400 -4.87 -10.95 15.18
C VAL A 400 -6.08 -10.15 14.70
N ALA A 401 -5.89 -9.11 13.88
CA ALA A 401 -7.01 -8.36 13.31
C ALA A 401 -7.95 -9.26 12.47
N MET A 402 -7.37 -10.17 11.69
CA MET A 402 -8.12 -11.17 10.91
C MET A 402 -8.92 -12.12 11.82
N LEU A 403 -8.28 -12.70 12.84
CA LEU A 403 -8.95 -13.62 13.77
C LEU A 403 -10.09 -12.92 14.53
N LEU A 404 -9.85 -11.72 15.05
CA LEU A 404 -10.88 -10.94 15.75
C LEU A 404 -12.07 -10.65 14.82
N SER A 405 -11.80 -10.19 13.59
CA SER A 405 -12.84 -9.93 12.60
C SER A 405 -13.62 -11.19 12.23
N TYR A 406 -12.95 -12.35 12.15
CA TYR A 406 -13.60 -13.63 11.90
C TYR A 406 -14.52 -14.04 13.05
N PHE A 407 -14.02 -14.08 14.29
CA PHE A 407 -14.79 -14.56 15.44
C PHE A 407 -15.98 -13.65 15.78
N VAL A 408 -15.77 -12.33 15.76
CA VAL A 408 -16.86 -11.36 15.98
C VAL A 408 -17.83 -11.38 14.80
N GLY A 409 -17.30 -11.46 13.57
CA GLY A 409 -18.10 -11.58 12.36
C GLY A 409 -19.01 -12.79 12.37
N GLN A 410 -18.55 -13.96 12.83
CA GLN A 410 -19.39 -15.15 12.94
C GLN A 410 -20.53 -15.00 13.95
N LYS A 411 -20.33 -14.23 15.03
CA LYS A 411 -21.39 -13.96 16.01
C LYS A 411 -22.42 -12.97 15.49
N LYS A 412 -21.98 -11.92 14.78
CA LYS A 412 -22.82 -10.80 14.32
C LYS A 412 -23.47 -11.03 12.96
N TYR A 413 -22.75 -11.68 12.04
CA TYR A 413 -23.17 -11.93 10.67
C TYR A 413 -22.62 -13.28 10.19
N PRO A 414 -23.24 -14.40 10.62
CA PRO A 414 -22.70 -15.73 10.38
C PRO A 414 -22.65 -16.04 8.89
N ILE A 415 -21.43 -16.28 8.38
CA ILE A 415 -21.15 -16.73 7.02
C ILE A 415 -20.49 -18.11 7.12
N GLN A 416 -21.06 -19.08 6.40
CA GLN A 416 -20.57 -20.46 6.43
C GLN A 416 -19.32 -20.62 5.54
N TYR A 417 -18.16 -20.25 6.08
CA TYR A 417 -16.88 -20.48 5.42
C TYR A 417 -16.49 -21.97 5.47
N ASP A 418 -16.05 -22.51 4.35
CA ASP A 418 -15.54 -23.89 4.24
C ASP A 418 -14.11 -23.98 4.82
N LEU A 419 -14.02 -23.88 6.15
CA LEU A 419 -12.75 -23.90 6.88
C LEU A 419 -11.96 -25.20 6.66
N LYS A 420 -12.65 -26.32 6.46
CA LYS A 420 -12.01 -27.61 6.18
C LYS A 420 -11.26 -27.56 4.85
N ALA A 421 -11.89 -27.06 3.79
CA ALA A 421 -11.19 -26.92 2.52
C ALA A 421 -10.10 -25.85 2.57
N ILE A 422 -10.38 -24.69 3.18
CA ILE A 422 -9.38 -23.61 3.34
C ILE A 422 -8.14 -24.13 4.09
N GLY A 423 -8.34 -24.82 5.23
CA GLY A 423 -7.25 -25.42 6.01
C GLY A 423 -6.48 -26.46 5.21
N ALA A 424 -7.14 -27.27 4.38
CA ALA A 424 -6.46 -28.22 3.49
C ALA A 424 -5.58 -27.54 2.44
N TYR A 425 -6.01 -26.41 1.86
CA TYR A 425 -5.19 -25.65 0.92
C TYR A 425 -3.99 -24.98 1.60
N ILE A 426 -4.18 -24.42 2.79
CA ILE A 426 -3.08 -23.84 3.59
C ILE A 426 -2.06 -24.93 3.94
N LEU A 427 -2.51 -26.09 4.41
CA LEU A 427 -1.65 -27.21 4.74
C LEU A 427 -0.90 -27.73 3.50
N LEU A 428 -1.60 -27.88 2.36
CA LEU A 428 -0.97 -28.28 1.10
C LEU A 428 0.11 -27.29 0.68
N ALA A 429 -0.18 -25.98 0.73
CA ALA A 429 0.81 -24.96 0.39
C ALA A 429 2.01 -24.97 1.34
N ALA A 430 1.78 -25.14 2.65
CA ALA A 430 2.85 -25.24 3.63
C ALA A 430 3.75 -26.47 3.39
N VAL A 431 3.15 -27.64 3.11
CA VAL A 431 3.89 -28.88 2.79
C VAL A 431 4.72 -28.71 1.52
N LEU A 432 4.13 -28.16 0.45
CA LEU A 432 4.83 -27.92 -0.81
C LEU A 432 5.97 -26.91 -0.65
N TYR A 433 5.76 -25.86 0.16
CA TYR A 433 6.79 -24.87 0.47
C TYR A 433 7.97 -25.51 1.22
N VAL A 434 7.71 -26.27 2.28
CA VAL A 434 8.76 -26.96 3.04
C VAL A 434 9.49 -27.98 2.16
N ALA A 435 8.77 -28.74 1.33
CA ALA A 435 9.36 -29.69 0.38
C ALA A 435 10.26 -29.00 -0.67
N ALA A 436 9.95 -27.77 -1.05
CA ALA A 436 10.75 -26.97 -1.98
C ALA A 436 12.03 -26.40 -1.36
N GLU A 437 12.03 -26.13 -0.04
CA GLU A 437 13.19 -25.65 0.70
C GLU A 437 14.13 -26.77 1.16
N TYR A 438 13.58 -27.93 1.54
CA TYR A 438 14.38 -29.05 2.06
C TYR A 438 15.16 -29.77 0.96
N VAL A 439 14.65 -29.81 -0.27
CA VAL A 439 15.31 -30.48 -1.41
C VAL A 439 16.25 -29.49 -2.08
N SER A 440 17.51 -29.47 -1.63
CA SER A 440 18.57 -28.64 -2.22
C SER A 440 19.11 -29.30 -3.50
N ILE A 441 18.72 -28.76 -4.66
CA ILE A 441 19.27 -29.13 -5.97
C ILE A 441 20.26 -28.05 -6.40
N ASP A 442 21.53 -28.41 -6.63
CA ASP A 442 22.59 -27.45 -6.97
C ASP A 442 22.37 -26.80 -8.34
N ASN A 443 21.91 -27.56 -9.33
CA ASN A 443 21.66 -27.05 -10.67
C ASN A 443 20.33 -26.29 -10.72
N ILE A 444 20.43 -25.00 -11.11
CA ILE A 444 19.31 -24.05 -11.17
C ILE A 444 18.16 -24.55 -12.06
N TYR A 445 18.44 -25.18 -13.20
CA TYR A 445 17.41 -25.65 -14.12
C TYR A 445 16.61 -26.82 -13.53
N PHE A 446 17.30 -27.77 -12.89
CA PHE A 446 16.63 -28.89 -12.20
C PHE A 446 15.86 -28.44 -10.96
N ARG A 447 16.39 -27.47 -10.20
CA ARG A 447 15.67 -26.82 -9.09
C ARG A 447 14.38 -26.16 -9.57
N MET A 448 14.44 -25.39 -10.66
CA MET A 448 13.27 -24.75 -11.25
C MET A 448 12.26 -25.76 -11.77
N ALA A 449 12.71 -26.83 -12.44
CA ALA A 449 11.83 -27.90 -12.90
C ALA A 449 11.09 -28.58 -11.74
N TYR A 450 11.82 -28.96 -10.67
CA TYR A 450 11.24 -29.54 -9.46
C TYR A 450 10.19 -28.62 -8.82
N ARG A 451 10.53 -27.35 -8.60
CA ARG A 451 9.59 -26.37 -8.02
C ARG A 451 8.39 -26.10 -8.93
N THR A 452 8.58 -26.10 -10.25
CA THR A 452 7.49 -25.99 -11.23
C THR A 452 6.55 -27.19 -11.15
N LEU A 453 7.06 -28.40 -10.96
CA LEU A 453 6.24 -29.60 -10.73
C LEU A 453 5.41 -29.50 -9.45
N LEU A 454 5.99 -29.01 -8.35
CA LEU A 454 5.26 -28.76 -7.10
C LEU A 454 4.13 -27.73 -7.30
N LEU A 455 4.39 -26.68 -8.06
CA LEU A 455 3.37 -25.67 -8.40
C LEU A 455 2.23 -26.28 -9.23
N PHE A 456 2.56 -27.10 -10.22
CA PHE A 456 1.56 -27.84 -11.00
C PHE A 456 0.75 -28.80 -10.12
N LEU A 457 1.34 -29.38 -9.08
CA LEU A 457 0.65 -30.23 -8.11
C LEU A 457 -0.42 -29.44 -7.35
N PHE A 458 -0.10 -28.22 -6.90
CA PHE A 458 -1.07 -27.33 -6.26
C PHE A 458 -2.20 -26.93 -7.22
N ILE A 459 -1.87 -26.60 -8.46
CA ILE A 459 -2.85 -26.26 -9.51
C ILE A 459 -3.75 -27.46 -9.81
N ALA A 460 -3.18 -28.65 -9.98
CA ALA A 460 -3.91 -29.88 -10.27
C ALA A 460 -4.88 -30.23 -9.14
N TYR A 461 -4.45 -30.09 -7.88
CA TYR A 461 -5.33 -30.27 -6.72
C TYR A 461 -6.51 -29.27 -6.74
N THR A 462 -6.22 -28.00 -7.03
CA THR A 462 -7.21 -26.93 -7.13
C THR A 462 -8.25 -27.21 -8.22
N VAL A 463 -7.79 -27.59 -9.41
CA VAL A 463 -8.62 -27.95 -10.57
C VAL A 463 -9.47 -29.18 -10.28
N LYS A 464 -8.90 -30.22 -9.67
CA LYS A 464 -9.63 -31.46 -9.36
C LYS A 464 -10.75 -31.23 -8.34
N LYS A 465 -10.52 -30.39 -7.33
CA LYS A 465 -11.42 -30.24 -6.18
C LYS A 465 -12.47 -29.14 -6.35
N ASP A 466 -12.08 -27.97 -6.86
CA ASP A 466 -12.90 -26.76 -6.84
C ASP A 466 -13.16 -26.14 -8.23
N LEU A 467 -12.42 -26.57 -9.25
CA LEU A 467 -12.53 -26.07 -10.63
C LEU A 467 -12.66 -27.24 -11.63
N PRO A 468 -13.75 -28.05 -11.58
CA PRO A 468 -13.89 -29.18 -12.49
C PRO A 468 -13.76 -28.70 -13.94
N LEU A 469 -12.79 -29.26 -14.66
CA LEU A 469 -12.36 -28.89 -16.02
C LEU A 469 -13.50 -28.68 -17.04
N ARG A 470 -14.69 -29.22 -16.77
CA ARG A 470 -15.92 -29.01 -17.55
C ARG A 470 -16.45 -27.56 -17.56
N GLN A 471 -16.10 -26.73 -16.58
CA GLN A 471 -16.58 -25.34 -16.46
C GLN A 471 -15.58 -24.30 -17.02
N ILE A 472 -14.37 -24.70 -17.43
CA ILE A 472 -13.38 -23.78 -18.03
C ILE A 472 -13.60 -23.75 -19.56
N PRO A 473 -14.11 -22.65 -20.14
CA PRO A 473 -14.51 -22.61 -21.55
C PRO A 473 -13.37 -22.86 -22.54
N PHE A 474 -12.12 -22.56 -22.14
CA PHE A 474 -10.94 -22.70 -23.00
C PHE A 474 -10.41 -24.15 -23.10
N LEU A 475 -10.48 -24.93 -22.00
CA LEU A 475 -9.99 -26.31 -21.95
C LEU A 475 -11.04 -27.33 -22.43
N ASN A 476 -12.33 -26.99 -22.33
CA ASN A 476 -13.41 -27.83 -22.87
C ASN A 476 -13.36 -27.94 -24.41
N ARG A 477 -12.64 -27.03 -25.09
CA ARG A 477 -12.35 -27.14 -26.54
C ARG A 477 -11.19 -28.08 -26.86
N LEU A 478 -10.24 -28.28 -25.95
CA LEU A 478 -9.07 -29.16 -26.15
C LEU A 478 -9.35 -30.61 -25.75
N VAL A 479 -10.23 -30.84 -24.77
CA VAL A 479 -10.62 -32.19 -24.30
C VAL A 479 -11.76 -32.81 -25.13
N LYS A 480 -12.42 -32.02 -26.00
CA LYS A 480 -13.44 -32.51 -26.95
C LYS A 480 -12.89 -32.87 -28.33
N ARG A 481 -11.56 -32.96 -28.50
CA ARG A 481 -10.95 -33.49 -29.71
C ARG A 481 -10.27 -34.81 -29.43
#